data_AF-A0A6A4KW45-F1
#
_entry.id   AF-A0A6A4KW45-F1
#
_cell.length_a   1.000
_cell.length_b   1.000
_cell.length_c   1.000
_cell.angle_alpha   90.00
_cell.angle_beta   90.00
_cell.angle_gamma   90.00
#
_symmetry.space_group_name_H-M   'P 1'
#
loop_
_entity.id
_entity.type
_entity.pdbx_description
1 polymer ?
#
loop_
_entity_poly.entity_id
_entity_poly.type
_entity_poly.pdbx_seq_one_letter_code
_entity_poly.pdbx_strand_id
1 'polypeptide(L)'
;MSVIVLSENYANSTACLFELQSIIELCKRSVHFVLPVFYKVDPWGVKEQSKNLDIGKKEVTVEKVKGWSAALNEIASMAGMVFRKESHG
;
A
#
# COMPACT_ATOMS: atom_id res chain seq x y z
N MET A 1 7.64 10.86 10.38
CA MET A 1 6.31 10.23 10.39
C MET A 1 5.65 10.40 9.03
N SER A 2 4.97 9.38 8.52
CA SER A 2 4.14 9.45 7.30
C SER A 2 2.73 8.94 7.59
N VAL A 3 1.75 9.54 6.92
CA VAL A 3 0.37 9.03 6.84
C VAL A 3 0.17 8.49 5.44
N ILE A 4 -0.22 7.23 5.32
CA ILE A 4 -0.41 6.58 4.02
C ILE A 4 -1.90 6.34 3.82
N VAL A 5 -2.48 7.03 2.83
CA VAL A 5 -3.88 6.87 2.48
C VAL A 5 -3.99 5.80 1.38
N LEU A 6 -4.31 4.58 1.81
CA LEU A 6 -4.56 3.45 0.94
C LEU A 6 -5.98 3.57 0.38
N SER A 7 -6.10 3.59 -0.94
CA SER A 7 -7.36 3.66 -1.68
C SER A 7 -7.40 2.60 -2.77
N GLU A 8 -8.54 2.46 -3.44
CA GLU A 8 -8.76 1.43 -4.47
C GLU A 8 -7.72 1.49 -5.61
N ASN A 9 -7.28 2.70 -5.97
CA ASN A 9 -6.34 2.92 -7.08
C ASN A 9 -4.90 3.17 -6.63
N TYR A 10 -4.59 3.01 -5.33
CA TYR A 10 -3.25 3.31 -4.81
C TYR A 10 -2.17 2.50 -5.54
N ALA A 11 -2.43 1.21 -5.76
CA ALA A 11 -1.50 0.30 -6.43
C ALA A 11 -1.36 0.53 -7.95
N ASN A 12 -2.18 1.38 -8.57
CA ASN A 12 -2.10 1.67 -10.01
C ASN A 12 -0.97 2.66 -10.34
N SER A 13 -0.49 3.40 -9.33
CA SER A 13 0.60 4.37 -9.46
C SER A 13 1.94 3.75 -9.04
N THR A 14 2.86 3.63 -9.99
CA THR A 14 4.24 3.16 -9.71
C THR A 14 4.99 4.11 -8.80
N ALA A 15 4.70 5.41 -8.86
CA ALA A 15 5.26 6.40 -7.94
C ALA A 15 4.79 6.12 -6.49
N CYS A 16 3.49 5.87 -6.29
CA CYS A 16 2.96 5.53 -4.96
C CYS A 16 3.57 4.24 -4.41
N LEU A 17 3.75 3.22 -5.27
CA LEU A 17 4.39 1.96 -4.86
C LEU A 17 5.87 2.14 -4.47
N PHE A 18 6.60 3.00 -5.19
CA PHE A 18 7.99 3.32 -4.88
C PHE A 18 8.12 4.09 -3.56
N GLU A 19 7.26 5.09 -3.35
CA GLU A 19 7.19 5.83 -2.09
C GLU A 19 6.83 4.91 -0.92
N LEU A 20 5.83 4.05 -1.09
CA LEU A 20 5.41 3.07 -0.08
C LEU A 20 6.58 2.16 0.32
N GLN A 21 7.28 1.58 -0.64
CA GLN A 21 8.42 0.70 -0.36
C GLN A 21 9.49 1.44 0.47
N SER A 22 9.85 2.65 0.06
CA SER A 22 10.87 3.46 0.76
C SER A 22 10.45 3.79 2.19
N ILE A 23 9.17 4.13 2.41
CA ILE A 23 8.63 4.45 3.74
C ILE A 23 8.61 3.21 4.63
N ILE A 24 8.23 2.04 4.09
CA ILE A 24 8.25 0.78 4.84
C ILE A 24 9.68 0.38 5.21
N GLU A 25 10.67 0.57 4.33
CA GLU A 25 12.09 0.33 4.65
C GLU A 25 12.58 1.22 5.81
N LEU A 26 12.17 2.49 5.85
CA LEU A 26 12.47 3.38 6.99
C LEU A 26 11.74 2.94 8.26
N CYS A 27 10.48 2.49 8.15
CA CYS A 27 9.70 1.98 9.27
C CYS A 27 10.36 0.75 9.90
N LYS A 28 10.86 -0.19 9.09
CA LYS A 28 11.58 -1.39 9.55
C LYS A 28 12.86 -1.08 10.32
N ARG A 29 13.52 0.03 9.97
CA ARG A 29 14.72 0.51 10.69
C ARG A 29 14.36 1.24 11.99
N SER A 30 13.07 1.31 12.35
CA SER A 30 12.55 1.99 13.53
C SER A 30 12.89 3.49 13.59
N VAL A 31 13.23 4.11 12.44
CA VAL A 31 13.54 5.55 12.34
C VAL A 31 12.35 6.39 11.90
N HIS A 32 11.23 5.76 11.55
CA HIS A 32 10.06 6.45 11.01
C HIS A 32 8.75 5.75 11.37
N PHE A 33 7.80 6.51 11.92
CA PHE A 33 6.46 6.03 12.22
C PHE A 33 5.53 6.15 11.01
N VAL A 34 4.71 5.12 10.80
CA VAL A 34 3.72 5.04 9.72
C VAL A 34 2.33 4.89 10.30
N LEU A 35 1.40 5.75 9.88
CA LEU A 35 -0.02 5.59 10.15
C LEU A 35 -0.76 5.21 8.86
N PRO A 36 -1.23 3.97 8.71
CA PRO A 36 -2.07 3.59 7.59
C PRO A 36 -3.50 4.10 7.77
N VAL A 37 -4.05 4.66 6.70
CA VAL A 37 -5.44 5.05 6.57
C VAL A 37 -6.03 4.31 5.38
N PHE A 38 -6.96 3.40 5.64
CA PHE A 38 -7.68 2.61 4.65
C PHE A 38 -8.93 3.38 4.23
N TYR A 39 -8.84 4.12 3.11
CA TYR A 39 -9.91 4.97 2.60
C TYR A 39 -10.75 4.24 1.54
N LYS A 40 -12.00 3.93 1.88
CA LYS A 40 -12.95 3.19 1.05
C LYS A 40 -12.44 1.83 0.56
N VAL A 41 -11.44 1.28 1.26
CA VAL A 41 -10.91 -0.07 1.03
C VAL A 41 -10.80 -0.75 2.38
N ASP A 42 -11.00 -2.06 2.40
CA ASP A 42 -10.62 -2.87 3.55
C ASP A 42 -9.13 -3.24 3.46
N PRO A 43 -8.44 -3.46 4.59
CA PRO A 43 -7.07 -3.95 4.58
C PRO A 43 -6.88 -5.23 3.75
N TRP A 44 -7.90 -6.09 3.71
CA TRP A 44 -7.93 -7.25 2.82
C TRP A 44 -7.92 -6.88 1.33
N GLY A 45 -8.66 -5.85 0.93
CA GLY A 45 -8.65 -5.34 -0.45
C GLY A 45 -7.27 -4.84 -0.86
N VAL A 46 -6.51 -4.23 0.06
CA VAL A 46 -5.11 -3.84 -0.18
C VAL A 46 -4.20 -5.06 -0.37
N LYS A 47 -4.41 -6.14 0.40
CA LYS A 47 -3.70 -7.41 0.17
C LYS A 47 -4.02 -8.00 -1.19
N GLU A 48 -5.25 -7.87 -1.68
CA GLU A 48 -5.62 -8.34 -3.01
C GLU A 48 -4.96 -7.52 -4.12
N GLN A 49 -4.87 -6.20 -3.96
CA GLN A 49 -4.11 -5.33 -4.87
C GLN A 49 -2.63 -5.76 -4.95
N SER A 50 -2.04 -6.24 -3.85
CA SER A 50 -0.65 -6.72 -3.83
C SER A 50 -0.40 -7.93 -4.73
N LYS A 51 -1.44 -8.73 -5.04
CA LYS A 51 -1.35 -9.91 -5.90
C LYS A 51 -1.56 -9.56 -7.38
N ASN A 52 -2.32 -8.51 -7.66
CA ASN A 52 -2.72 -8.10 -9.00
C ASN A 52 -1.92 -6.90 -9.52
N LEU A 53 -0.68 -6.73 -9.05
CA LEU A 53 0.21 -5.70 -9.59
C LEU A 53 0.58 -6.02 -11.04
N ASP A 54 0.09 -5.19 -11.96
CA ASP A 54 0.31 -5.40 -13.39
C ASP A 54 1.75 -5.06 -13.79
N ILE A 55 2.45 -6.06 -14.35
CA ILE A 55 3.81 -5.97 -14.89
C ILE A 55 3.80 -5.28 -16.28
N GLY A 56 2.63 -5.00 -16.85
CA GLY A 56 2.46 -4.42 -18.19
C GLY A 56 3.14 -3.07 -18.46
N LYS A 57 3.68 -2.39 -17.44
CA LYS A 57 4.54 -1.22 -17.60
C LYS A 57 5.95 -1.67 -17.98
N LYS A 58 6.37 -1.38 -19.22
CA LYS A 58 7.67 -1.76 -19.83
C LYS A 58 8.93 -1.55 -18.97
N GLU A 59 8.89 -0.71 -17.94
CA GLU A 59 10.02 -0.37 -17.06
C GLU A 59 10.00 -1.06 -15.68
N VAL A 60 9.01 -1.93 -15.43
CA VAL A 60 8.82 -2.61 -14.15
C VAL A 60 9.40 -4.02 -14.22
N THR A 61 10.40 -4.28 -13.38
CA THR A 61 10.99 -5.62 -13.26
C THR A 61 10.20 -6.48 -12.27
N VAL A 62 10.37 -7.80 -12.37
CA VAL A 62 9.74 -8.76 -11.44
C VAL A 62 10.18 -8.51 -10.00
N GLU A 63 11.43 -8.08 -9.79
CA GLU A 63 11.98 -7.76 -8.47
C GLU A 63 11.28 -6.54 -7.86
N LYS A 64 11.02 -5.51 -8.67
CA LYS A 64 10.25 -4.33 -8.22
C LYS A 64 8.84 -4.73 -7.81
N VAL A 65 8.16 -5.55 -8.63
CA VAL A 65 6.80 -6.04 -8.30
C VAL A 65 6.80 -6.83 -6.99
N LYS A 66 7.78 -7.70 -6.76
CA LYS A 66 7.92 -8.43 -5.49
C LYS A 66 8.12 -7.48 -4.31
N GLY A 67 8.98 -6.47 -4.45
CA GLY A 67 9.22 -5.46 -3.42
C GLY A 67 7.96 -4.68 -3.07
N TRP A 68 7.22 -4.22 -4.09
CA TRP A 68 5.96 -3.50 -3.91
C TRP A 68 4.86 -4.37 -3.31
N SER A 69 4.74 -5.63 -3.76
CA SER A 69 3.79 -6.59 -3.19
C SER A 69 4.09 -6.85 -1.70
N ALA A 70 5.36 -7.00 -1.34
CA ALA A 70 5.76 -7.15 0.06
C ALA A 70 5.42 -5.90 0.89
N ALA A 71 5.70 -4.70 0.38
CA ALA A 71 5.39 -3.44 1.07
C ALA A 71 3.88 -3.25 1.27
N LEU A 72 3.06 -3.58 0.26
CA LEU A 72 1.59 -3.55 0.36
C LEU A 72 1.06 -4.55 1.39
N ASN A 73 1.59 -5.78 1.41
CA ASN A 73 1.20 -6.78 2.40
C ASN A 73 1.54 -6.35 3.82
N GLU A 74 2.71 -5.74 4.00
CA GLU A 74 3.17 -5.27 5.28
C GLU A 74 2.32 -4.12 5.81
N ILE A 75 2.11 -3.05 5.01
CA ILE A 75 1.27 -1.94 5.44
C ILE A 75 -0.18 -2.36 5.68
N ALA A 76 -0.70 -3.33 4.93
CA ALA A 76 -2.04 -3.88 5.14
C ALA A 76 -2.17 -4.75 6.39
N SER A 77 -1.05 -5.14 7.02
CA SER A 77 -1.03 -5.87 8.29
C SER A 77 -0.81 -4.97 9.51
N MET A 78 -0.47 -3.70 9.30
CA MET A 78 -0.32 -2.71 10.36
C MET A 78 -1.69 -2.27 10.89
N ALA A 79 -1.74 -1.95 12.20
CA ALA A 79 -2.89 -1.28 12.78
C ALA A 79 -3.07 0.12 12.18
N GLY A 80 -4.29 0.48 11.79
CA GLY A 80 -4.58 1.73 11.12
C GLY A 80 -6.04 2.12 11.20
N MET A 81 -6.39 3.24 10.57
CA MET A 81 -7.76 3.78 10.56
C MET A 81 -8.50 3.30 9.31
N VAL A 82 -9.74 2.83 9.46
CA VAL A 82 -10.59 2.44 8.33
C VAL A 82 -11.70 3.47 8.16
N PHE A 83 -11.77 4.08 6.97
CA PHE A 83 -12.82 5.01 6.59
C PHE A 83 -13.68 4.40 5.48
N ARG A 84 -14.81 3.81 5.85
CA ARG A 84 -15.86 3.44 4.88
C ARG A 84 -16.83 4.60 4.72
N LYS A 85 -17.44 4.72 3.54
CA LYS A 85 -18.62 5.57 3.37
C LYS A 85 -19.79 4.86 4.08
N GLU A 86 -20.59 5.59 4.84
CA GLU A 86 -21.85 5.04 5.35
C GLU A 86 -22.75 4.67 4.16
N SER A 87 -23.27 3.44 4.20
CA SER A 87 -24.37 3.04 3.33
C SER A 87 -25.61 3.81 3.78
N HIS A 88 -25.97 4.89 3.10
CA HIS A 88 -27.35 5.36 3.15
C HIS A 88 -28.18 4.34 2.38
N GLY A 89 -28.97 3.55 3.12
CA GLY A 89 -30.02 2.71 2.56
C GLY A 89 -31.20 3.53 2.06
#